data_AF-A0A800BYI3-F1
#
_entry.id   AF-A0A800BYI3-F1
#
_cell.length_a   1.000
_cell.length_b   1.000
_cell.length_c   1.000
_cell.angle_alpha   90.00
_cell.angle_beta   90.00
_cell.angle_gamma   90.00
#
_symmetry.space_group_name_H-M   'P 1'
#
loop_
_entity.id
_entity.type
_entity.pdbx_description
1 polymer ?
#
loop_
_entity_poly.entity_id
_entity_poly.type
_entity_poly.pdbx_seq_one_letter_code
_entity_poly.pdbx_strand_id
1 'polypeptide(L)'
;MENFILIIAFILVGMGLRRIPQFPDNSAQVLNLFVIYVSLPALVLLKVPELSFSRALLIPALMPWVMLFFSAGIIIGLSRIFEWDRETIGALLLLVPLGNTSFLGIPMVQVFFGEKGIPYAVLYDQLGSFLALATYGSAVIAIYGQGDDEPTLNSVVKRICIFPPFIS
;
A
#
# COMPACT_ATOMS: atom_id res chain seq x y z
N MET A 1 3.41 9.80 23.22
CA MET A 1 2.04 10.37 23.05
C MET A 1 2.03 11.57 22.12
N GLU A 2 3.04 12.45 22.17
CA GLU A 2 3.14 13.62 21.25
C GLU A 2 3.05 13.24 19.77
N ASN A 3 3.76 12.19 19.33
CA ASN A 3 3.73 11.75 17.93
C ASN A 3 2.34 11.25 17.47
N PHE A 4 1.51 10.71 18.37
CA PHE A 4 0.12 10.31 18.05
C PHE A 4 -0.76 11.53 17.80
N ILE A 5 -0.60 12.56 18.65
CA ILE A 5 -1.34 13.81 18.54
C ILE A 5 -1.00 14.49 17.22
N LEU A 6 0.27 14.46 16.79
CA LEU A 6 0.70 15.02 15.51
C LEU A 6 0.01 14.35 14.31
N ILE A 7 -0.11 13.01 14.30
CA ILE A 7 -0.82 12.31 13.21
C ILE A 7 -2.29 12.75 13.14
N ILE A 8 -2.98 12.75 14.28
CA ILE A 8 -4.38 13.18 14.34
C ILE A 8 -4.52 14.65 13.93
N ALA A 9 -3.62 15.51 14.40
CA ALA A 9 -3.60 16.92 14.05
C ALA A 9 -3.42 17.12 12.54
N PHE A 10 -2.48 16.41 11.89
CA PHE A 10 -2.30 16.51 10.44
C PHE A 10 -3.50 16.00 9.64
N ILE A 11 -4.19 14.94 10.11
CA ILE A 11 -5.44 14.50 9.50
C ILE A 11 -6.50 15.60 9.59
N LEU A 12 -6.67 16.21 10.77
CA LEU A 12 -7.63 17.30 10.97
C LEU A 12 -7.29 18.53 10.14
N VAL A 13 -6.01 18.88 10.04
CA VAL A 13 -5.53 19.95 9.16
C VAL A 13 -5.88 19.63 7.71
N GLY A 14 -5.58 18.43 7.22
CA GLY A 14 -5.94 18.01 5.85
C GLY A 14 -7.46 18.09 5.58
N MET A 15 -8.28 17.66 6.54
CA MET A 15 -9.74 17.78 6.47
C MET A 15 -10.21 19.25 6.44
N GLY A 16 -9.50 20.14 7.15
CA GLY A 16 -9.73 21.58 7.12
C GLY A 16 -9.35 22.19 5.77
N LEU A 17 -8.14 21.90 5.28
CA LEU A 17 -7.62 22.38 4.01
C LEU A 17 -8.51 21.97 2.83
N ARG A 18 -9.10 20.78 2.86
CA ARG A 18 -10.06 20.33 1.84
C ARG A 18 -11.28 21.26 1.68
N ARG A 19 -11.64 22.05 2.70
CA ARG A 19 -12.76 23.00 2.63
C ARG A 19 -12.37 24.39 2.12
N ILE A 20 -11.08 24.64 1.90
CA ILE A 20 -10.55 25.94 1.48
C ILE A 20 -10.55 26.02 -0.06
N PRO A 21 -11.28 26.97 -0.67
CA PRO A 21 -11.40 27.06 -2.14
C PRO A 21 -10.08 27.23 -2.90
N GLN A 22 -9.04 27.75 -2.24
CA GLN A 22 -7.71 27.94 -2.80
C GLN A 22 -6.96 26.62 -3.05
N PHE A 23 -7.37 25.52 -2.42
CA PHE A 23 -6.80 24.19 -2.65
C PHE A 23 -7.60 23.48 -3.76
N PRO A 24 -7.00 23.21 -4.93
CA PRO A 24 -7.66 22.46 -5.99
C PRO A 24 -8.10 21.06 -5.54
N ASP A 25 -9.11 20.49 -6.19
CA ASP A 25 -9.61 19.14 -5.88
C ASP A 25 -8.54 18.04 -6.03
N ASN A 26 -7.56 18.25 -6.92
CA ASN A 26 -6.44 17.32 -7.12
C ASN A 26 -5.26 17.52 -6.14
N SER A 27 -5.38 18.41 -5.14
CA SER A 27 -4.29 18.69 -4.18
C SER A 27 -3.80 17.41 -3.47
N ALA A 28 -4.72 16.55 -3.05
CA ALA A 28 -4.37 15.28 -2.42
C ALA A 28 -3.56 14.37 -3.35
N GLN A 29 -3.92 14.31 -4.63
CA GLN A 29 -3.19 13.54 -5.63
C GLN A 29 -1.78 14.09 -5.82
N VAL A 30 -1.62 15.42 -5.94
CA VAL A 30 -0.31 16.06 -6.11
C VAL A 30 0.59 15.81 -4.91
N LEU A 31 0.06 15.94 -3.69
CA LEU A 31 0.80 15.64 -2.46
C LEU A 31 1.20 14.16 -2.38
N ASN A 32 0.29 13.25 -2.74
CA ASN A 32 0.60 11.82 -2.78
C ASN A 32 1.69 11.49 -3.80
N LEU A 33 1.67 12.12 -4.99
CA LEU A 33 2.71 11.96 -5.98
C LEU A 33 4.07 12.44 -5.45
N PHE A 34 4.10 13.58 -4.76
CA PHE A 34 5.34 14.05 -4.12
C PHE A 34 5.87 13.06 -3.09
N VAL A 35 5.00 12.49 -2.26
CA VAL A 35 5.39 11.47 -1.28
C VAL A 35 5.94 10.23 -1.98
N ILE A 36 5.26 9.73 -3.01
CA ILE A 36 5.64 8.50 -3.72
C ILE A 36 6.96 8.67 -4.50
N TYR A 37 7.13 9.78 -5.21
CA TYR A 37 8.28 9.98 -6.11
C TYR A 37 9.49 10.63 -5.46
N VAL A 38 9.31 11.32 -4.33
CA VAL A 38 10.39 12.05 -3.67
C VAL A 38 10.60 11.57 -2.24
N SER A 39 9.57 11.66 -1.39
CA SER A 39 9.74 11.41 0.05
C SER A 39 10.05 9.95 0.38
N LEU A 40 9.32 8.99 -0.21
CA LEU A 40 9.54 7.55 0.02
C LEU A 40 10.90 7.09 -0.51
N PRO A 41 11.32 7.40 -1.76
CA PRO A 41 12.66 7.04 -2.24
C PRO A 41 13.77 7.64 -1.37
N ALA A 42 13.63 8.91 -0.96
CA ALA A 42 14.60 9.54 -0.05
C ALA A 42 14.64 8.83 1.30
N LEU A 43 13.48 8.46 1.86
CA LEU A 43 13.39 7.72 3.12
C LEU A 43 14.02 6.33 3.01
N VAL A 44 13.80 5.62 1.90
CA VAL A 44 14.42 4.32 1.60
C VAL A 44 15.93 4.45 1.57
N LEU A 45 16.46 5.41 0.81
CA LEU A 45 17.90 5.66 0.69
C LEU A 45 18.53 6.06 2.04
N LEU A 46 17.79 6.77 2.88
CA LEU A 46 18.27 7.17 4.21
C LEU A 46 18.24 6.02 5.21
N LYS A 47 17.16 5.22 5.23
CA LYS A 47 16.87 4.27 6.31
C LYS A 47 17.27 2.83 6.03
N VAL A 48 17.23 2.38 4.78
CA VAL A 48 17.65 1.02 4.44
C VAL A 48 19.12 0.75 4.74
N PRO A 49 20.07 1.69 4.49
CA PRO A 49 21.48 1.46 4.83
C PRO A 49 21.77 1.32 6.33
N GLU A 50 20.87 1.79 7.20
CA GLU A 50 20.99 1.60 8.66
C GLU A 50 20.75 0.14 9.08
N LEU A 51 20.18 -0.70 8.20
CA LEU A 51 19.89 -2.10 8.48
C LEU A 51 21.16 -2.96 8.40
N SER A 52 21.42 -3.72 9.46
CA SER A 52 22.39 -4.81 9.42
C SER A 52 21.75 -6.03 8.75
N PHE A 53 22.34 -6.48 7.63
CA PHE A 53 21.88 -7.67 6.95
C PHE A 53 21.92 -8.88 7.88
N SER A 54 20.74 -9.39 8.23
CA SER A 54 20.58 -10.53 9.12
C SER A 54 19.34 -11.32 8.73
N ARG A 55 19.29 -12.59 9.14
CA ARG A 55 18.11 -13.45 8.91
C ARG A 55 16.84 -12.89 9.57
N ALA A 56 16.98 -12.04 10.57
CA ALA A 56 15.83 -11.37 11.21
C ALA A 56 15.08 -10.43 10.24
N LEU A 57 15.75 -9.91 9.21
CA LEU A 57 15.12 -9.06 8.18
C LEU A 57 14.17 -9.84 7.26
N LEU A 58 14.26 -11.18 7.22
CA LEU A 58 13.31 -11.99 6.46
C LEU A 58 11.89 -11.90 7.02
N ILE A 59 11.76 -11.68 8.33
CA ILE A 59 10.45 -11.54 8.97
C ILE A 59 9.68 -10.36 8.38
N PRO A 60 10.13 -9.09 8.53
CA PRO A 60 9.42 -7.95 7.96
C PRO A 60 9.26 -8.03 6.43
N ALA A 61 10.19 -8.68 5.71
CA ALA A 61 10.07 -8.85 4.26
C ALA A 61 8.98 -9.86 3.84
N LEU A 62 8.80 -10.96 4.58
CA LEU A 62 7.87 -12.05 4.23
C LEU A 62 6.49 -11.91 4.88
N MET A 63 6.41 -11.29 6.06
CA MET A 63 5.16 -11.03 6.77
C MET A 63 4.04 -10.42 5.91
N PRO A 64 4.27 -9.40 5.06
CA PRO A 64 3.22 -8.82 4.22
C PRO A 64 2.64 -9.84 3.23
N TRP A 65 3.47 -10.71 2.67
CA TRP A 65 3.04 -11.78 1.77
C TRP A 65 2.22 -12.84 2.50
N VAL A 66 2.66 -13.24 3.70
CA VAL A 66 1.90 -14.17 4.54
C VAL A 66 0.52 -13.59 4.86
N MET A 67 0.46 -12.33 5.27
CA MET A 67 -0.81 -11.64 5.56
C MET A 67 -1.69 -11.53 4.32
N LEU A 68 -1.11 -11.27 3.15
CA LEU A 68 -1.82 -11.24 1.88
C LEU A 68 -2.46 -12.58 1.55
N PHE A 69 -1.67 -13.67 1.52
CA PHE A 69 -2.22 -14.98 1.16
C PHE A 69 -3.25 -15.47 2.18
N PHE A 70 -3.01 -15.21 3.46
CA PHE A 70 -3.93 -15.56 4.52
C PHE A 70 -5.27 -14.83 4.39
N SER A 71 -5.25 -13.50 4.27
CA SER A 71 -6.46 -12.68 4.15
C SER A 71 -7.20 -12.93 2.83
N ALA A 72 -6.49 -13.03 1.70
CA ALA A 72 -7.09 -13.36 0.42
C ALA A 72 -7.75 -14.75 0.44
N GLY A 73 -7.11 -15.73 1.07
CA GLY A 73 -7.68 -17.07 1.26
C GLY A 73 -8.97 -17.04 2.08
N ILE A 74 -9.02 -16.26 3.16
CA ILE A 74 -10.23 -16.06 3.96
C ILE A 74 -11.32 -15.41 3.10
N ILE A 75 -11.03 -14.35 2.36
CA ILE A 75 -12.03 -13.65 1.53
C ILE A 75 -12.63 -14.58 0.49
N ILE A 76 -11.80 -15.37 -0.21
CA ILE A 76 -12.29 -16.34 -1.20
C ILE A 76 -13.10 -17.46 -0.53
N GLY A 77 -12.73 -17.87 0.69
CA GLY A 77 -13.52 -18.82 1.47
C GLY A 77 -14.89 -18.28 1.85
N LEU A 78 -14.93 -17.05 2.38
CA LEU A 78 -16.16 -16.37 2.80
C LEU A 78 -17.03 -16.01 1.60
N SER A 79 -16.46 -15.67 0.44
CA SER A 79 -17.24 -15.34 -0.75
C SER A 79 -18.08 -16.52 -1.24
N ARG A 80 -17.64 -17.75 -1.00
CA ARG A 80 -18.42 -18.97 -1.29
C ARG A 80 -19.55 -19.22 -0.30
N ILE A 81 -19.44 -18.69 0.91
CA ILE A 81 -20.45 -18.86 1.97
C ILE A 81 -21.52 -17.76 1.86
N PHE A 82 -21.10 -16.53 1.58
CA PHE A 82 -21.98 -15.37 1.52
C PHE A 82 -22.44 -15.01 0.10
N GLU A 83 -21.98 -15.74 -0.92
CA GLU A 83 -22.35 -15.54 -2.33
C GLU A 83 -22.20 -14.09 -2.81
N TRP A 84 -21.09 -13.45 -2.43
CA TRP A 84 -20.81 -12.07 -2.85
C TRP A 84 -20.64 -11.96 -4.36
N ASP A 85 -21.08 -10.83 -4.91
CA ASP A 85 -20.84 -10.46 -6.30
C ASP A 85 -19.34 -10.25 -6.59
N ARG A 86 -18.97 -10.27 -7.86
CA ARG A 86 -17.58 -10.24 -8.32
C ARG A 86 -16.90 -8.93 -7.93
N GLU A 87 -17.64 -7.82 -7.99
CA GLU A 87 -17.17 -6.48 -7.65
C GLU A 87 -16.83 -6.40 -6.15
N THR A 88 -17.71 -6.92 -5.29
CA THR A 88 -17.49 -6.99 -3.85
C THR A 88 -16.27 -7.85 -3.50
N ILE A 89 -16.12 -9.01 -4.14
CA ILE A 89 -14.94 -9.88 -3.94
C ILE A 89 -13.66 -9.14 -4.35
N GLY A 90 -13.64 -8.53 -5.53
CA GLY A 90 -12.50 -7.76 -6.03
C GLY A 90 -12.13 -6.60 -5.09
N ALA A 91 -13.12 -5.85 -4.62
CA ALA A 91 -12.91 -4.76 -3.67
C ALA A 91 -12.31 -5.25 -2.35
N LEU A 92 -12.83 -6.35 -1.78
CA LEU A 92 -12.30 -6.92 -0.53
C LEU A 92 -10.88 -7.47 -0.71
N LEU A 93 -10.62 -8.15 -1.83
CA LEU A 93 -9.29 -8.64 -2.17
C LEU A 93 -8.27 -7.50 -2.36
N LEU A 94 -8.69 -6.29 -2.70
CA LEU A 94 -7.79 -5.13 -2.70
C LEU A 94 -7.68 -4.53 -1.30
N LEU A 95 -8.80 -4.19 -0.66
CA LEU A 95 -8.83 -3.36 0.54
C LEU A 95 -8.28 -4.04 1.79
N VAL A 96 -8.46 -5.35 1.93
CA VAL A 96 -8.07 -6.06 3.16
C VAL A 96 -6.57 -6.36 3.21
N PRO A 97 -5.94 -6.98 2.19
CA PRO A 97 -4.50 -7.25 2.23
C PRO A 97 -3.64 -6.01 1.98
N LEU A 98 -4.12 -5.03 1.20
CA LEU A 98 -3.35 -3.85 0.79
C LEU A 98 -3.76 -2.63 1.62
N GLY A 99 -3.27 -2.58 2.86
CA GLY A 99 -3.49 -1.46 3.77
C GLY A 99 -2.62 -0.23 3.44
N ASN A 100 -2.85 0.87 4.17
CA ASN A 100 -2.03 2.08 4.06
C ASN A 100 -0.74 1.97 4.89
N THR A 101 0.23 1.20 4.39
CA THR A 101 1.49 0.89 5.08
C THR A 101 2.50 2.03 4.95
N SER A 102 2.58 2.70 3.80
CA SER A 102 3.57 3.77 3.59
C SER A 102 3.16 5.09 4.24
N PHE A 103 1.91 5.55 4.05
CA PHE A 103 1.49 6.88 4.56
C PHE A 103 1.08 6.84 6.03
N LEU A 104 0.41 5.78 6.49
CA LEU A 104 0.00 5.66 7.89
C LEU A 104 0.87 4.66 8.66
N GLY A 105 1.20 3.51 8.07
CA GLY A 105 1.96 2.46 8.75
C GLY A 105 3.34 2.91 9.23
N ILE A 106 4.14 3.58 8.39
CA ILE A 106 5.47 4.07 8.78
C ILE A 106 5.40 5.07 9.95
N PRO A 107 4.57 6.14 9.91
CA PRO A 107 4.39 7.03 11.06
C PRO A 107 3.92 6.30 12.32
N MET A 108 3.00 5.33 12.19
CA MET A 108 2.53 4.54 13.33
C MET A 108 3.65 3.70 13.95
N VAL A 109 4.51 3.09 13.13
CA VAL A 109 5.70 2.37 13.62
C VAL A 109 6.65 3.34 14.33
N GLN A 110 6.89 4.53 13.77
CA GLN A 110 7.71 5.55 14.43
C GLN A 110 7.14 5.94 15.80
N VAL A 111 5.81 6.04 15.92
CA VAL A 111 5.17 6.42 17.18
C VAL A 111 5.30 5.33 18.24
N PHE A 112 5.12 4.06 17.86
CA PHE A 112 5.16 2.93 18.80
C PHE A 112 6.57 2.44 19.11
N PHE A 113 7.46 2.44 18.12
CA PHE A 113 8.78 1.80 18.19
C PHE A 113 9.94 2.80 18.03
N GLY A 114 9.64 4.09 17.87
CA GLY A 114 10.63 5.14 17.66
C GLY A 114 11.30 5.06 16.29
N GLU A 115 12.32 5.89 16.08
CA GLU A 115 13.04 5.95 14.79
C GLU A 115 13.70 4.63 14.40
N LYS A 116 14.08 3.81 15.38
CA LYS A 116 14.69 2.49 15.17
C LYS A 116 13.75 1.51 14.47
N GLY A 117 12.43 1.72 14.56
CA GLY A 117 11.44 0.89 13.87
C GLY A 117 11.26 1.24 12.39
N ILE A 118 11.62 2.47 11.99
CA ILE A 118 11.37 2.98 10.63
C ILE A 118 12.05 2.12 9.56
N PRO A 119 13.34 1.74 9.67
CA PRO A 119 13.98 0.90 8.66
C PRO A 119 13.24 -0.43 8.41
N TYR A 120 12.69 -1.05 9.46
CA TYR A 120 11.92 -2.29 9.33
C TYR A 120 10.55 -2.07 8.69
N ALA A 121 9.88 -0.96 9.01
CA ALA A 121 8.62 -0.59 8.37
C ALA A 121 8.80 -0.29 6.87
N VAL A 122 9.87 0.42 6.53
CA VAL A 122 10.26 0.68 5.14
C VAL A 122 10.55 -0.63 4.42
N LEU A 123 11.27 -1.56 5.05
CA LEU A 123 11.54 -2.86 4.44
C LEU A 123 10.25 -3.67 4.19
N TYR A 124 9.36 -3.71 5.18
CA TYR A 124 8.04 -4.35 5.07
C TYR A 124 7.21 -3.75 3.93
N ASP A 125 7.21 -2.42 3.84
CA ASP A 125 6.46 -1.70 2.83
C ASP A 125 7.01 -1.97 1.43
N GLN A 126 8.32 -1.80 1.24
CA GLN A 126 8.94 -1.81 -0.08
C GLN A 126 9.10 -3.22 -0.66
N LEU A 127 9.50 -4.21 0.15
CA LEU A 127 9.64 -5.59 -0.33
C LEU A 127 8.34 -6.40 -0.28
N GLY A 128 7.33 -5.83 0.36
CA GLY A 128 6.08 -6.49 0.65
C GLY A 128 4.90 -5.78 0.03
N SER A 129 4.37 -4.81 0.78
CA SER A 129 3.09 -4.17 0.45
C SER A 129 3.09 -3.46 -0.90
N PHE A 130 4.16 -2.74 -1.23
CA PHE A 130 4.29 -2.04 -2.51
C PHE A 130 4.41 -3.00 -3.70
N LEU A 131 5.23 -4.05 -3.58
CA LEU A 131 5.32 -5.09 -4.61
C LEU A 131 4.01 -5.87 -4.76
N ALA A 132 3.33 -6.15 -3.65
CA ALA A 132 2.02 -6.79 -3.65
C ALA A 132 0.98 -5.92 -4.35
N LEU A 133 0.95 -4.61 -4.08
CA LEU A 133 0.07 -3.66 -4.77
C LEU A 133 0.31 -3.68 -6.29
N ALA A 134 1.58 -3.58 -6.71
CA ALA A 134 1.94 -3.55 -8.13
C ALA A 134 1.64 -4.86 -8.86
N THR A 135 1.78 -6.01 -8.20
CA THR A 135 1.60 -7.34 -8.80
C THR A 135 0.22 -7.91 -8.55
N TYR A 136 -0.06 -8.28 -7.30
CA TYR A 136 -1.33 -8.85 -6.87
C TYR A 136 -2.50 -7.88 -7.05
N GLY A 137 -2.34 -6.60 -6.69
CA GLY A 137 -3.38 -5.59 -6.90
C GLY A 137 -3.76 -5.46 -8.38
N SER A 138 -2.77 -5.37 -9.27
CA SER A 138 -2.97 -5.37 -10.72
C SER A 138 -3.69 -6.63 -11.22
N ALA A 139 -3.32 -7.81 -10.69
CA ALA A 139 -3.97 -9.06 -11.04
C ALA A 139 -5.44 -9.11 -10.59
N VAL A 140 -5.75 -8.65 -9.38
CA VAL A 140 -7.12 -8.57 -8.87
C VAL A 140 -7.95 -7.59 -9.70
N ILE A 141 -7.43 -6.41 -10.04
CA ILE A 141 -8.11 -5.45 -10.91
C ILE A 141 -8.36 -6.05 -12.29
N ALA A 142 -7.40 -6.79 -12.85
CA ALA A 142 -7.61 -7.46 -14.12
C ALA A 142 -8.72 -8.53 -14.04
N ILE A 143 -8.71 -9.36 -13.00
CA ILE A 143 -9.63 -10.49 -12.87
C ILE A 143 -11.04 -10.04 -12.43
N TYR A 144 -11.17 -9.03 -11.58
CA TYR A 144 -12.44 -8.64 -10.96
C TYR A 144 -12.93 -7.24 -11.37
N GLY A 145 -12.10 -6.46 -12.08
CA GLY A 145 -12.49 -5.14 -12.59
C GLY A 145 -13.46 -5.25 -13.77
N GLN A 146 -14.36 -4.27 -13.87
CA GLN A 146 -15.26 -4.14 -15.02
C GLN A 146 -14.51 -3.50 -16.21
N GLY A 147 -14.47 -4.19 -17.33
CA GLY A 147 -13.99 -3.72 -18.63
C GLY A 147 -14.56 -4.61 -19.73
N ASP A 148 -14.86 -4.04 -20.89
CA ASP A 148 -15.56 -4.69 -22.01
C ASP A 148 -14.82 -5.89 -22.64
N ASP A 149 -13.57 -6.12 -22.25
CA ASP A 149 -12.76 -7.27 -22.67
C ASP A 149 -12.47 -8.17 -21.48
N GLU A 150 -12.85 -9.46 -21.58
CA GLU A 150 -12.42 -10.47 -20.61
C GLU A 150 -10.89 -10.43 -20.45
N PRO A 151 -10.38 -10.46 -19.20
CA PRO A 151 -8.95 -10.33 -18.94
C PRO A 151 -8.19 -11.55 -19.49
N THR A 152 -7.64 -11.41 -20.69
CA THR A 152 -6.73 -12.40 -21.27
C THR A 152 -5.39 -12.34 -20.55
N LEU A 153 -4.71 -13.47 -20.37
CA LEU A 153 -3.40 -13.54 -19.69
C LEU A 153 -2.38 -12.51 -20.24
N ASN A 154 -2.43 -12.25 -21.56
CA ASN A 154 -1.63 -11.22 -22.22
C ASN A 154 -1.96 -9.78 -21.80
N SER A 155 -3.23 -9.44 -21.54
CA SER A 155 -3.62 -8.09 -21.12
C SER A 155 -3.19 -7.81 -19.68
N VAL A 156 -3.21 -8.83 -18.81
CA VAL A 156 -2.72 -8.76 -17.43
C VAL A 156 -1.21 -8.57 -17.39
N VAL A 157 -0.45 -9.40 -18.13
CA VAL A 157 1.02 -9.29 -18.21
C VAL A 157 1.43 -7.93 -18.78
N LYS A 158 0.75 -7.46 -19.84
CA LYS A 158 1.01 -6.14 -20.43
C LYS A 158 0.72 -5.00 -19.43
N ARG A 159 -0.34 -5.09 -18.63
CA ARG A 159 -0.65 -4.09 -17.58
C ARG A 159 0.35 -4.11 -16.43
N ILE A 160 0.85 -5.29 -16.04
CA ILE A 160 1.92 -5.43 -15.04
C ILE A 160 3.22 -4.81 -15.57
N CYS A 161 3.61 -5.10 -16.81
CA CYS A 161 4.82 -4.55 -17.41
C CYS A 161 4.76 -3.04 -17.70
N ILE A 162 3.57 -2.48 -17.93
CA ILE A 162 3.36 -1.05 -18.19
C ILE A 162 3.02 -0.27 -16.89
N PHE A 163 2.92 -0.95 -15.75
CA PHE A 163 2.58 -0.30 -14.50
C PHE A 163 3.64 0.76 -14.15
N PRO A 164 3.25 1.98 -13.76
CA PRO A 164 4.16 3.12 -13.61
C PRO A 164 5.45 2.83 -12.83
N PRO A 165 5.46 2.04 -11.72
CA PRO A 165 6.69 1.70 -11.00
C PRO A 165 7.75 0.94 -11.82
N PHE A 166 7.41 0.39 -12.99
CA PHE A 166 8.35 -0.28 -13.90
C PHE A 166 8.79 0.58 -15.09
N ILE A 167 8.14 1.72 -15.34
CA ILE A 167 8.42 2.61 -16.49
C ILE A 167 8.93 4.00 -16.07
N SER A 168 8.69 4.42 -14.82
CA SER A 168 9.21 5.68 -14.27
C SER A 168 10.42 5.49 -13.37
#